data_AF-A0AA35X4D2-F1
#
_entry.id   AF-A0AA35X4D2-F1
#
_cell.length_a   1.000
_cell.length_b   1.000
_cell.length_c   1.000
_cell.angle_alpha   90.00
_cell.angle_beta   90.00
_cell.angle_gamma   90.00
#
_symmetry.space_group_name_H-M   'P 1'
#
loop_
_entity.id
_entity.type
_entity.pdbx_description
1 polymer ?
#
loop_
_entity_poly.entity_id
_entity_poly.type
_entity_poly.pdbx_seq_one_letter_code
_entity_poly.pdbx_strand_id
1 'polypeptide(L)'
;MNPLDKAEIGSTGVMVSRLGVGGAPFGSMSVDVAEQRSIESIAKGLELGISYYDTAPLYGAGRSERYYANGLSGVERDSYVLSTKVGRVLNPVDAAPGADIFRDLPQMDVVFDFSRDGVLRSFEESLKRLELDRVDVLLIHDPDDFHQQVVEEAFPALAELRSQGVIGAIGAGMNFCEPLAQFGREADFDCFLLAGRYTLLDHTGLEDLLPLCEEKGHEHHTGRAVQQRSAGVRSWRGHDLLLPEYASRSAGSGAQD
;
A
#
# COMPACT_ATOMS: atom_id res chain seq x y z
N MET A 1 16.22 13.51 -5.73
CA MET A 1 15.53 12.29 -6.19
C MET A 1 14.17 12.72 -6.70
N ASN A 2 13.80 12.36 -7.93
CA ASN A 2 12.50 12.70 -8.47
C ASN A 2 11.48 11.62 -8.05
N PRO A 3 10.34 11.98 -7.42
CA PRO A 3 9.34 11.01 -6.98
C PRO A 3 8.67 10.23 -8.12
N LEU A 4 8.78 10.72 -9.35
CA LEU A 4 8.19 10.07 -10.54
C LEU A 4 9.14 9.10 -11.23
N ASP A 5 10.41 9.07 -10.83
CA ASP A 5 11.38 8.09 -11.35
C ASP A 5 10.81 6.68 -11.15
N LYS A 6 10.99 5.83 -12.16
CA LYS A 6 10.62 4.42 -12.06
C LYS A 6 11.72 3.66 -11.35
N ALA A 7 11.33 2.65 -10.60
CA ALA A 7 12.27 1.68 -10.08
C ALA A 7 11.56 0.33 -9.86
N GLU A 8 12.33 -0.72 -10.01
CA GLU A 8 11.81 -2.09 -10.01
C GLU A 8 11.38 -2.53 -8.61
N ILE A 9 10.37 -3.41 -8.56
CA ILE A 9 10.03 -4.20 -7.37
C ILE A 9 10.86 -5.46 -7.39
N GLY A 10 11.83 -5.56 -6.49
CA GLY A 10 12.78 -6.65 -6.52
C GLY A 10 13.33 -6.84 -7.94
N SER A 11 13.22 -8.07 -8.45
CA SER A 11 13.72 -8.54 -9.74
C SER A 11 12.60 -9.02 -10.65
N THR A 12 11.40 -8.52 -10.40
CA THR A 12 10.15 -9.03 -10.99
C THR A 12 9.90 -8.47 -12.39
N GLY A 13 10.65 -7.45 -12.81
CA GLY A 13 10.33 -6.63 -13.99
C GLY A 13 9.19 -5.62 -13.76
N VAL A 14 8.54 -5.62 -12.59
CA VAL A 14 7.45 -4.68 -12.27
C VAL A 14 8.02 -3.31 -11.91
N MET A 15 7.76 -2.32 -12.76
CA MET A 15 8.32 -0.97 -12.64
C MET A 15 7.34 0.03 -12.03
N VAL A 16 7.61 0.48 -10.80
CA VAL A 16 6.77 1.46 -10.08
C VAL A 16 7.39 2.84 -10.04
N SER A 17 6.55 3.89 -10.10
CA SER A 17 7.00 5.21 -9.64
C SER A 17 7.30 5.20 -8.15
N ARG A 18 8.31 5.96 -7.71
CA ARG A 18 8.70 6.03 -6.29
C ARG A 18 7.63 6.63 -5.40
N LEU A 19 6.73 7.42 -5.97
CA LEU A 19 5.48 7.86 -5.36
C LEU A 19 4.32 7.06 -5.96
N GLY A 20 3.42 6.59 -5.10
CA GLY A 20 2.17 5.96 -5.50
C GLY A 20 0.94 6.66 -4.94
N VAL A 21 -0.24 6.31 -5.46
CA VAL A 21 -1.52 6.74 -4.92
C VAL A 21 -2.10 5.62 -4.06
N GLY A 22 -2.33 5.90 -2.78
CA GLY A 22 -2.89 4.95 -1.82
C GLY A 22 -4.41 5.04 -1.74
N GLY A 23 -5.09 3.89 -1.76
CA GLY A 23 -6.54 3.77 -1.88
C GLY A 23 -7.32 3.80 -0.57
N ALA A 24 -6.67 3.72 0.58
CA ALA A 24 -7.37 3.66 1.88
C ALA A 24 -8.34 4.86 2.09
N PRO A 25 -7.95 6.13 1.84
CA PRO A 25 -8.86 7.27 1.98
C PRO A 25 -10.06 7.22 1.01
N PHE A 26 -9.89 6.60 -0.17
CA PHE A 26 -10.97 6.45 -1.15
C PHE A 26 -12.04 5.44 -0.70
N GLY A 27 -11.70 4.54 0.23
CA GLY A 27 -12.66 3.64 0.88
C GLY A 27 -13.41 4.27 2.06
N SER A 28 -13.37 5.59 2.21
CA SER A 28 -13.86 6.32 3.38
C SER A 28 -13.20 5.90 4.71
N MET A 29 -11.98 5.37 4.66
CA MET A 29 -11.20 5.06 5.86
C MET A 29 -10.69 6.38 6.45
N SER A 30 -11.34 6.82 7.54
CA SER A 30 -11.03 8.04 8.32
C SER A 30 -11.49 9.39 7.74
N VAL A 31 -11.82 9.50 6.45
CA VAL A 31 -12.37 10.73 5.83
C VAL A 31 -13.40 10.34 4.77
N ASP A 32 -14.57 10.98 4.75
CA ASP A 32 -15.55 10.77 3.68
C ASP A 32 -15.13 11.54 2.42
N VAL A 33 -14.67 10.81 1.41
CA VAL A 33 -14.29 11.36 0.10
C VAL A 33 -15.34 10.93 -0.92
N ALA A 34 -16.00 11.92 -1.53
CA ALA A 34 -16.99 11.65 -2.58
C ALA A 34 -16.38 10.83 -3.72
N GLU A 35 -17.13 9.84 -4.22
CA GLU A 35 -16.74 8.95 -5.33
C GLU A 35 -16.06 9.69 -6.48
N GLN A 36 -16.73 10.71 -7.01
CA GLN A 36 -16.25 11.48 -8.15
C GLN A 36 -14.87 12.10 -7.89
N ARG A 37 -14.61 12.58 -6.66
CA ARG A 37 -13.30 13.14 -6.30
C ARG A 37 -12.23 12.05 -6.17
N SER A 38 -12.59 10.86 -5.70
CA SER A 38 -11.67 9.72 -5.66
C SER A 38 -11.25 9.34 -7.08
N ILE A 39 -12.22 9.20 -8.00
CA ILE A 39 -12.00 8.87 -9.41
C ILE A 39 -11.11 9.95 -10.08
N GLU A 40 -11.45 11.22 -9.91
CA GLU A 40 -10.66 12.35 -10.44
C GLU A 40 -9.23 12.38 -9.88
N SER A 41 -9.04 12.06 -8.60
CA SER A 41 -7.71 12.03 -7.98
C SER A 41 -6.84 10.91 -8.55
N ILE A 42 -7.42 9.75 -8.81
CA ILE A 42 -6.74 8.59 -9.42
C ILE A 42 -6.27 8.93 -10.83
N ALA A 43 -7.20 9.42 -11.66
CA ALA A 43 -6.90 9.87 -13.02
C ALA A 43 -5.84 10.99 -13.01
N LYS A 44 -5.95 11.94 -12.08
CA LYS A 44 -4.99 13.04 -11.97
C LYS A 44 -3.58 12.56 -11.61
N GLY A 45 -3.47 11.52 -10.78
CA GLY A 45 -2.18 10.88 -10.50
C GLY A 45 -1.48 10.42 -11.77
N LEU A 46 -2.24 9.80 -12.69
CA LEU A 46 -1.71 9.29 -13.95
C LEU A 46 -1.22 10.43 -14.85
N GLU A 47 -2.04 11.47 -14.99
CA GLU A 47 -1.70 12.68 -15.75
C GLU A 47 -0.41 13.35 -15.24
N LEU A 48 -0.14 13.24 -13.94
CA LEU A 48 1.06 13.78 -13.30
C LEU A 48 2.26 12.83 -13.37
N GLY A 49 2.12 11.65 -13.98
CA GLY A 49 3.21 10.68 -14.19
C GLY A 49 3.38 9.63 -13.09
N ILE A 50 2.48 9.60 -12.10
CA ILE A 50 2.43 8.50 -11.13
C ILE A 50 1.91 7.25 -11.86
N SER A 51 2.58 6.12 -11.71
CA SER A 51 2.16 4.85 -12.31
C SER A 51 2.02 3.74 -11.29
N TYR A 52 2.02 4.04 -10.00
CA TYR A 52 1.83 3.05 -8.96
C TYR A 52 0.60 3.38 -8.13
N TYR A 53 -0.32 2.43 -8.06
CA TYR A 53 -1.61 2.54 -7.41
C TYR A 53 -1.77 1.39 -6.43
N ASP A 54 -2.21 1.67 -5.22
CA ASP A 54 -2.42 0.66 -4.19
C ASP A 54 -3.84 0.71 -3.64
N THR A 55 -4.49 -0.44 -3.56
CA THR A 55 -5.83 -0.61 -3.01
C THR A 55 -5.93 -1.90 -2.18
N ALA A 56 -7.11 -2.23 -1.67
CA ALA A 56 -7.39 -3.47 -0.96
C ALA A 56 -8.90 -3.75 -0.88
N PRO A 57 -9.34 -5.01 -0.74
CA PRO A 57 -10.72 -5.35 -0.43
C PRO A 57 -11.23 -4.65 0.85
N LEU A 58 -10.41 -4.59 1.90
CA LEU A 58 -10.79 -3.93 3.16
C LEU A 58 -11.20 -2.45 2.96
N TYR A 59 -10.63 -1.75 1.98
CA TYR A 59 -10.80 -0.30 1.83
C TYR A 59 -12.22 0.04 1.35
N GLY A 60 -13.09 0.36 2.31
CA GLY A 60 -14.50 0.64 2.07
C GLY A 60 -15.27 -0.58 1.58
N ALA A 61 -14.96 -1.78 2.09
CA ALA A 61 -15.60 -3.04 1.68
C ALA A 61 -15.63 -3.23 0.14
N GLY A 62 -14.47 -3.04 -0.49
CA GLY A 62 -14.25 -3.18 -1.93
C GLY A 62 -14.57 -1.94 -2.74
N ARG A 63 -15.06 -0.85 -2.12
CA ARG A 63 -15.35 0.43 -2.79
C ARG A 63 -14.10 1.04 -3.42
N SER A 64 -12.96 1.01 -2.73
CA SER A 64 -11.72 1.58 -3.27
C SER A 64 -11.29 0.89 -4.56
N GLU A 65 -11.41 -0.44 -4.65
CA GLU A 65 -11.15 -1.19 -5.89
C GLU A 65 -12.05 -0.72 -7.04
N ARG A 66 -13.35 -0.53 -6.80
CA ARG A 66 -14.27 0.00 -7.83
C ARG A 66 -13.88 1.42 -8.28
N TYR A 67 -13.39 2.25 -7.38
CA TYR A 67 -12.94 3.61 -7.75
C TYR A 67 -11.67 3.60 -8.59
N TYR A 68 -10.76 2.64 -8.37
CA TYR A 68 -9.64 2.42 -9.28
C TYR A 68 -10.07 1.88 -10.64
N ALA A 69 -11.03 0.95 -10.69
CA ALA A 69 -11.62 0.47 -11.95
C ALA A 69 -12.13 1.63 -12.79
N ASN A 70 -12.93 2.52 -12.18
CA ASN A 70 -13.49 3.68 -12.85
C ASN A 70 -12.42 4.74 -13.22
N GLY A 71 -11.50 5.04 -12.30
CA GLY A 71 -10.46 6.07 -12.50
C GLY A 71 -9.38 5.72 -13.52
N LEU A 72 -9.20 4.42 -13.80
CA LEU A 72 -8.24 3.90 -14.78
C LEU A 72 -8.93 3.29 -16.01
N SER A 73 -10.26 3.45 -16.13
CA SER A 73 -11.02 2.93 -17.26
C SER A 73 -10.54 3.52 -18.58
N GLY A 74 -10.29 2.66 -19.57
CA GLY A 74 -9.79 3.07 -20.89
C GLY A 74 -8.29 3.45 -20.93
N VAL A 75 -7.59 3.40 -19.79
CA VAL A 75 -6.13 3.55 -19.74
C VAL A 75 -5.48 2.24 -20.21
N GLU A 76 -4.39 2.36 -20.99
CA GLU A 76 -3.59 1.22 -21.44
C GLU A 76 -3.02 0.47 -20.22
N ARG A 77 -3.29 -0.83 -20.11
CA ARG A 77 -3.08 -1.61 -18.88
C ARG A 77 -1.62 -1.66 -18.45
N ASP A 78 -0.69 -1.71 -19.41
CA ASP A 78 0.75 -1.80 -19.14
C ASP A 78 1.39 -0.44 -18.83
N SER A 79 0.61 0.66 -18.92
CA SER A 79 1.06 2.00 -18.55
C SER A 79 1.02 2.29 -17.05
N TYR A 80 0.41 1.41 -16.24
CA TYR A 80 0.34 1.54 -14.79
C TYR A 80 0.50 0.20 -14.06
N VAL A 81 0.96 0.29 -12.82
CA VAL A 81 1.08 -0.79 -11.85
C VAL A 81 -0.01 -0.61 -10.79
N LEU A 82 -0.79 -1.66 -10.56
CA LEU A 82 -1.82 -1.72 -9.54
C LEU A 82 -1.53 -2.86 -8.56
N SER A 83 -1.48 -2.53 -7.27
CA SER A 83 -1.46 -3.49 -6.17
C SER A 83 -2.84 -3.61 -5.52
N THR A 84 -3.22 -4.84 -5.20
CA THR A 84 -4.32 -5.12 -4.25
C THR A 84 -3.87 -6.13 -3.22
N LYS A 85 -4.77 -6.56 -2.33
CA LYS A 85 -4.43 -7.40 -1.18
C LYS A 85 -5.39 -8.58 -0.99
N VAL A 86 -4.92 -9.61 -0.32
CA VAL A 86 -5.71 -10.77 0.13
C VAL A 86 -5.54 -11.00 1.64
N GLY A 87 -6.24 -11.99 2.20
CA GLY A 87 -6.20 -12.34 3.62
C GLY A 87 -7.30 -11.70 4.45
N ARG A 88 -7.92 -10.63 3.96
CA ARG A 88 -9.14 -10.02 4.53
C ARG A 88 -10.31 -10.19 3.54
N VAL A 89 -10.97 -11.34 3.61
CA VAL A 89 -12.07 -11.73 2.72
C VAL A 89 -13.33 -10.95 3.08
N LEU A 90 -14.06 -10.47 2.06
CA LEU A 90 -15.34 -9.81 2.22
C LEU A 90 -16.47 -10.82 2.03
N ASN A 91 -17.19 -11.13 3.11
CA ASN A 91 -18.34 -12.03 3.05
C ASN A 91 -19.64 -11.21 3.08
N PRO A 92 -20.54 -11.37 2.09
CA PRO A 92 -21.85 -10.72 2.12
C PRO A 92 -22.65 -11.13 3.36
N VAL A 93 -23.22 -10.14 4.04
CA VAL A 93 -24.09 -10.33 5.21
C VAL A 93 -25.33 -9.45 5.10
N ASP A 94 -26.40 -9.81 5.80
CA ASP A 94 -27.64 -9.00 5.80
C ASP A 94 -27.48 -7.67 6.55
N ALA A 95 -26.63 -7.65 7.59
CA ALA A 95 -26.30 -6.46 8.38
C ALA A 95 -24.83 -6.53 8.84
N ALA A 96 -24.01 -5.60 8.37
CA ALA A 96 -22.60 -5.53 8.72
C ALA A 96 -22.40 -5.00 10.16
N PRO A 97 -21.46 -5.57 10.93
CA PRO A 97 -21.07 -5.00 12.23
C PRO A 97 -20.60 -3.56 12.07
N GLY A 98 -21.26 -2.60 12.73
CA GLY A 98 -20.92 -1.17 12.59
C GLY A 98 -21.45 -0.51 11.33
N ALA A 99 -22.45 -1.06 10.64
CA ALA A 99 -23.11 -0.40 9.50
C ALA A 99 -23.62 1.03 9.83
N ASP A 100 -23.95 1.28 11.10
CA ASP A 100 -24.50 2.56 11.57
C ASP A 100 -23.50 3.75 11.45
N ILE A 101 -22.19 3.47 11.37
CA ILE A 101 -21.14 4.51 11.28
C ILE A 101 -20.72 4.84 9.83
N PHE A 102 -21.11 4.02 8.85
CA PHE A 102 -20.76 4.22 7.44
C PHE A 102 -21.99 4.08 6.54
N ARG A 103 -22.53 5.21 6.05
CA ARG A 103 -23.65 5.21 5.11
C ARG A 103 -23.24 4.65 3.75
N ASP A 104 -24.14 3.88 3.14
CA ASP A 104 -24.06 3.36 1.77
C ASP A 104 -22.89 2.41 1.47
N LEU A 105 -22.29 1.79 2.50
CA LEU A 105 -21.33 0.70 2.29
C LEU A 105 -22.05 -0.62 1.96
N PRO A 106 -21.45 -1.48 1.10
CA PRO A 106 -21.87 -2.87 0.98
C PRO A 106 -21.91 -3.56 2.35
N GLN A 107 -22.97 -4.33 2.60
CA GLN A 107 -23.11 -5.09 3.83
C GLN A 107 -22.18 -6.32 3.78
N MET A 108 -20.97 -6.14 4.28
CA MET A 108 -19.90 -7.14 4.24
C MET A 108 -19.33 -7.34 5.63
N ASP A 109 -19.10 -8.59 6.01
CA ASP A 109 -18.23 -8.96 7.11
C ASP A 109 -16.79 -9.18 6.59
N VAL A 110 -15.80 -8.84 7.41
CA VAL A 110 -14.39 -8.99 7.07
C VAL A 110 -13.81 -10.14 7.86
N VAL A 111 -13.46 -11.22 7.16
CA VAL A 111 -12.88 -12.42 7.76
C VAL A 111 -11.41 -12.51 7.42
N PHE A 112 -10.58 -12.75 8.43
CA PHE A 112 -9.19 -13.13 8.22
C PHE A 112 -9.15 -14.58 7.73
N ASP A 113 -8.72 -14.78 6.50
CA ASP A 113 -8.65 -16.09 5.85
C ASP A 113 -7.43 -16.13 4.94
N PHE A 114 -6.33 -16.65 5.50
CA PHE A 114 -5.05 -16.84 4.81
C PHE A 114 -4.91 -18.26 4.24
N SER A 115 -5.99 -19.06 4.26
CA SER A 115 -5.99 -20.35 3.58
C SER A 115 -5.84 -20.15 2.07
N ARG A 116 -5.41 -21.21 1.37
CA ARG A 116 -5.35 -21.18 -0.11
C ARG A 116 -6.68 -20.76 -0.73
N ASP A 117 -7.80 -21.30 -0.26
CA ASP A 117 -9.13 -20.98 -0.80
C ASP A 117 -9.55 -19.54 -0.48
N GLY A 118 -9.21 -19.05 0.71
CA GLY A 118 -9.41 -17.65 1.10
C GLY A 118 -8.67 -16.68 0.18
N VAL A 119 -7.41 -16.97 -0.12
CA VAL A 119 -6.59 -16.21 -1.07
C VAL A 119 -7.23 -16.19 -2.46
N LEU A 120 -7.53 -17.36 -3.01
CA LEU A 120 -8.07 -17.47 -4.38
C LEU A 120 -9.42 -16.77 -4.52
N ARG A 121 -10.32 -16.97 -3.55
CA ARG A 121 -11.62 -16.29 -3.52
C ARG A 121 -11.45 -14.77 -3.43
N SER A 122 -10.62 -14.29 -2.49
CA SER A 122 -10.36 -12.86 -2.33
C SER A 122 -9.80 -12.25 -3.62
N PHE A 123 -8.86 -12.94 -4.27
CA PHE A 123 -8.24 -12.47 -5.50
C PHE A 123 -9.23 -12.42 -6.68
N GLU A 124 -10.01 -13.48 -6.89
CA GLU A 124 -11.02 -13.51 -7.95
C GLU A 124 -12.06 -12.40 -7.79
N GLU A 125 -12.51 -12.15 -6.56
CA GLU A 125 -13.44 -11.05 -6.29
C GLU A 125 -12.81 -9.66 -6.46
N SER A 126 -11.53 -9.50 -6.12
CA SER A 126 -10.79 -8.27 -6.41
C SER A 126 -10.73 -8.00 -7.90
N LEU A 127 -10.39 -9.00 -8.72
CA LEU A 127 -10.40 -8.88 -10.18
C LEU A 127 -11.78 -8.46 -10.71
N LYS A 128 -12.86 -9.02 -10.18
CA LYS A 128 -14.23 -8.61 -10.54
C LYS A 128 -14.53 -7.15 -10.18
N ARG A 129 -14.12 -6.68 -8.99
CA ARG A 129 -14.33 -5.28 -8.56
C ARG A 129 -13.45 -4.28 -9.31
N LEU A 130 -12.25 -4.71 -9.70
CA LEU A 130 -11.30 -3.94 -10.48
C LEU A 130 -11.60 -3.93 -11.98
N GLU A 131 -12.46 -4.85 -12.45
CA GLU A 131 -12.72 -5.10 -13.87
C GLU A 131 -11.42 -5.45 -14.65
N LEU A 132 -10.56 -6.26 -14.03
CA LEU A 132 -9.26 -6.67 -14.58
C LEU A 132 -9.14 -8.20 -14.64
N ASP A 133 -8.23 -8.69 -15.46
CA ASP A 133 -7.82 -10.09 -15.56
C ASP A 133 -6.52 -10.39 -14.78
N ARG A 134 -5.74 -9.35 -14.47
CA ARG A 134 -4.49 -9.40 -13.69
C ARG A 134 -4.26 -8.15 -12.84
N VAL A 135 -3.48 -8.30 -11.77
CA VAL A 135 -2.87 -7.19 -11.02
C VAL A 135 -1.35 -7.31 -11.07
N ASP A 136 -0.62 -6.24 -10.82
CA ASP A 136 0.84 -6.29 -10.92
C ASP A 136 1.48 -6.77 -9.62
N VAL A 137 0.88 -6.43 -8.49
CA VAL A 137 1.37 -6.81 -7.15
C VAL A 137 0.20 -7.32 -6.31
N LEU A 138 0.37 -8.48 -5.67
CA LEU A 138 -0.59 -8.99 -4.71
C LEU A 138 0.04 -9.06 -3.33
N LEU A 139 -0.56 -8.36 -2.38
CA LEU A 139 -0.07 -8.27 -1.00
C LEU A 139 -0.91 -9.12 -0.05
N ILE A 140 -0.27 -9.75 0.93
CA ILE A 140 -0.94 -10.36 2.08
C ILE A 140 -1.21 -9.24 3.11
N HIS A 141 -2.48 -9.04 3.48
CA HIS A 141 -2.93 -7.89 4.29
C HIS A 141 -2.99 -8.23 5.77
N ASP A 142 -2.24 -7.48 6.60
CA ASP A 142 -2.24 -7.57 8.07
C ASP A 142 -2.17 -9.02 8.60
N PRO A 143 -1.13 -9.82 8.25
CA PRO A 143 -0.97 -11.18 8.75
C PRO A 143 -0.34 -11.27 10.15
N ASP A 144 -0.57 -10.26 11.00
CA ASP A 144 0.12 -10.02 12.27
C ASP A 144 0.17 -11.26 13.18
N ASP A 145 -0.94 -11.98 13.29
CA ASP A 145 -1.09 -13.17 14.15
C ASP A 145 -1.15 -14.50 13.36
N PHE A 146 -0.85 -14.46 12.05
CA PHE A 146 -1.09 -15.58 11.12
C PHE A 146 0.18 -16.08 10.42
N HIS A 147 1.33 -15.90 11.04
CA HIS A 147 2.64 -16.21 10.44
C HIS A 147 2.71 -17.59 9.81
N GLN A 148 2.42 -18.64 10.59
CA GLN A 148 2.52 -20.01 10.11
C GLN A 148 1.60 -20.26 8.90
N GLN A 149 0.35 -19.82 8.98
CA GLN A 149 -0.61 -20.00 7.88
C GLN A 149 -0.18 -19.22 6.63
N VAL A 150 0.42 -18.05 6.78
CA VAL A 150 0.93 -17.28 5.64
C VAL A 150 2.05 -18.01 4.91
N VAL A 151 3.03 -18.53 5.65
CA VAL A 151 4.17 -19.23 5.05
C VAL A 151 3.75 -20.57 4.44
N GLU A 152 2.85 -21.30 5.10
CA GLU A 152 2.44 -22.65 4.69
C GLU A 152 1.33 -22.67 3.62
N GLU A 153 0.44 -21.66 3.59
CA GLU A 153 -0.73 -21.65 2.71
C GLU A 153 -0.79 -20.44 1.79
N ALA A 154 -0.81 -19.22 2.35
CA ALA A 154 -1.06 -18.02 1.56
C ALA A 154 0.06 -17.74 0.54
N PHE A 155 1.31 -17.73 0.99
CA PHE A 155 2.45 -17.45 0.12
C PHE A 155 2.57 -18.47 -1.03
N PRO A 156 2.48 -19.80 -0.80
CA PRO A 156 2.42 -20.77 -1.89
C PRO A 156 1.27 -20.54 -2.88
N ALA A 157 0.09 -20.13 -2.41
CA ALA A 157 -1.03 -19.79 -3.28
C ALA A 157 -0.73 -18.55 -4.15
N LEU A 158 -0.09 -17.51 -3.59
CA LEU A 158 0.38 -16.35 -4.36
C LEU A 158 1.47 -16.75 -5.36
N ALA A 159 2.39 -17.64 -4.99
CA ALA A 159 3.41 -18.16 -5.90
C ALA A 159 2.79 -18.92 -7.09
N GLU A 160 1.73 -19.69 -6.86
CA GLU A 160 0.95 -20.35 -7.91
C GLU A 160 0.33 -19.30 -8.86
N LEU A 161 -0.33 -18.27 -8.34
CA LEU A 161 -0.90 -17.17 -9.14
C LEU A 161 0.17 -16.43 -9.95
N ARG A 162 1.36 -16.19 -9.37
CA ARG A 162 2.50 -15.59 -10.09
C ARG A 162 2.96 -16.48 -11.24
N SER A 163 3.04 -17.80 -11.01
CA SER A 163 3.43 -18.75 -12.06
C SER A 163 2.43 -18.83 -13.22
N GLN A 164 1.16 -18.50 -12.97
CA GLN A 164 0.11 -18.39 -13.98
C GLN A 164 0.16 -17.05 -14.75
N GLY A 165 0.98 -16.09 -14.33
CA GLY A 165 1.12 -14.79 -14.97
C GLY A 165 -0.01 -13.79 -14.67
N VAL A 166 -0.89 -14.11 -13.71
CA VAL A 166 -2.00 -13.21 -13.30
C VAL A 166 -1.59 -12.21 -12.21
N ILE A 167 -0.39 -12.40 -11.63
CA ILE A 167 0.30 -11.42 -10.78
C ILE A 167 1.79 -11.32 -11.14
N GLY A 168 2.40 -10.14 -10.97
CA GLY A 168 3.82 -9.92 -11.26
C GLY A 168 4.74 -10.02 -10.03
N ALA A 169 4.26 -9.54 -8.87
CA ALA A 169 5.02 -9.53 -7.62
C ALA A 169 4.16 -9.94 -6.41
N ILE A 170 4.83 -10.50 -5.40
CA ILE A 170 4.25 -10.97 -4.14
C ILE A 170 4.79 -10.11 -3.00
N GLY A 171 3.91 -9.63 -2.12
CA GLY A 171 4.33 -8.90 -0.94
C GLY A 171 3.46 -9.17 0.29
N ALA A 172 3.81 -8.52 1.39
CA ALA A 172 2.99 -8.44 2.60
C ALA A 172 2.93 -7.00 3.10
N GLY A 173 1.80 -6.60 3.70
CA GLY A 173 1.62 -5.24 4.22
C GLY A 173 1.00 -5.23 5.60
N MET A 174 1.61 -4.48 6.52
CA MET A 174 1.15 -4.30 7.92
C MET A 174 1.86 -3.12 8.60
N ASN A 175 1.62 -2.94 9.90
CA ASN A 175 2.18 -1.87 10.73
C ASN A 175 3.32 -2.33 11.66
N PHE A 176 3.89 -3.53 11.49
CA PHE A 176 4.95 -4.07 12.34
C PHE A 176 6.17 -4.49 11.51
N CYS A 177 7.36 -4.06 11.92
CA CYS A 177 8.59 -4.31 11.19
C CYS A 177 9.10 -5.75 11.38
N GLU A 178 9.09 -6.25 12.62
CA GLU A 178 9.65 -7.55 12.98
C GLU A 178 8.96 -8.71 12.26
N PRO A 179 7.61 -8.85 12.25
CA PRO A 179 6.97 -9.93 11.50
C PRO A 179 7.23 -9.86 10.00
N LEU A 180 7.26 -8.66 9.40
CA LEU A 180 7.62 -8.49 7.98
C LEU A 180 9.05 -8.94 7.70
N ALA A 181 9.99 -8.66 8.61
CA ALA A 181 11.37 -9.10 8.45
C ALA A 181 11.49 -10.63 8.59
N GLN A 182 10.72 -11.26 9.49
CA GLN A 182 10.67 -12.72 9.60
C GLN A 182 10.11 -13.36 8.32
N PHE A 183 9.01 -12.85 7.76
CA PHE A 183 8.52 -13.29 6.44
C PHE A 183 9.58 -13.17 5.35
N GLY A 184 10.30 -12.05 5.32
CA GLY A 184 11.38 -11.83 4.36
C GLY A 184 12.55 -12.81 4.51
N ARG A 185 12.78 -13.38 5.69
CA ARG A 185 13.82 -14.40 5.91
C ARG A 185 13.37 -15.80 5.51
N GLU A 186 12.09 -16.10 5.67
CA GLU A 186 11.53 -17.46 5.52
C GLU A 186 10.97 -17.75 4.13
N ALA A 187 10.58 -16.71 3.38
CA ALA A 187 10.02 -16.86 2.04
C ALA A 187 10.49 -15.76 1.08
N ASP A 188 10.35 -16.04 -0.21
CA ASP A 188 10.82 -15.17 -1.31
C ASP A 188 9.80 -14.08 -1.66
N PHE A 189 9.50 -13.21 -0.69
CA PHE A 189 8.71 -12.01 -0.91
C PHE A 189 9.49 -10.99 -1.75
N ASP A 190 8.81 -10.36 -2.72
CA ASP A 190 9.41 -9.38 -3.62
C ASP A 190 9.39 -7.97 -3.01
N CYS A 191 8.38 -7.65 -2.20
CA CYS A 191 8.22 -6.36 -1.55
C CYS A 191 7.46 -6.41 -0.22
N PHE A 192 7.61 -5.34 0.56
CA PHE A 192 6.85 -5.14 1.80
C PHE A 192 6.21 -3.78 1.83
N LEU A 193 4.93 -3.73 2.24
CA LEU A 193 4.23 -2.49 2.49
C LEU A 193 4.25 -2.18 3.99
N LEU A 194 5.18 -1.31 4.40
CA LEU A 194 5.35 -0.91 5.79
C LEU A 194 4.60 0.39 6.08
N ALA A 195 3.44 0.30 6.72
CA ALA A 195 2.61 1.45 7.03
C ALA A 195 3.08 2.16 8.31
N GLY A 196 3.37 3.47 8.20
CA GLY A 196 3.64 4.35 9.35
C GLY A 196 4.99 4.21 10.07
N ARG A 197 5.79 3.17 9.81
CA ARG A 197 7.04 2.87 10.56
C ARG A 197 8.34 3.39 9.94
N TYR A 198 8.23 4.36 9.02
CA TYR A 198 9.38 5.08 8.48
C TYR A 198 9.00 6.54 8.13
N THR A 199 8.87 7.36 9.15
CA THR A 199 8.52 8.78 9.04
C THR A 199 9.62 9.62 9.68
N LEU A 200 9.50 10.94 9.70
CA LEU A 200 10.44 11.76 10.46
C LEU A 200 10.36 11.51 11.98
N LEU A 201 9.26 10.93 12.47
CA LEU A 201 8.99 10.69 13.89
C LEU A 201 9.16 9.24 14.31
N ASP A 202 9.11 8.30 13.37
CA ASP A 202 9.17 6.85 13.62
C ASP A 202 10.16 6.24 12.64
N HIS A 203 11.30 5.78 13.15
CA HIS A 203 12.40 5.22 12.38
C HIS A 203 12.52 3.70 12.58
N THR A 204 11.55 3.05 13.22
CA THR A 204 11.63 1.63 13.60
C THR A 204 11.85 0.69 12.41
N GLY A 205 11.43 1.07 11.21
CA GLY A 205 11.73 0.34 9.98
C GLY A 205 13.23 0.21 9.67
N LEU A 206 14.08 1.13 10.15
CA LEU A 206 15.53 1.11 9.95
C LEU A 206 16.25 0.07 10.81
N GLU A 207 15.59 -0.50 11.82
CA GLU A 207 16.25 -1.42 12.76
C GLU A 207 16.48 -2.81 12.14
N ASP A 208 15.55 -3.28 11.32
CA ASP A 208 15.61 -4.64 10.77
C ASP A 208 15.08 -4.74 9.33
N LEU A 209 13.82 -4.36 9.09
CA LEU A 209 13.14 -4.60 7.81
C LEU A 209 13.80 -3.88 6.62
N LEU A 210 14.13 -2.60 6.77
CA LEU A 210 14.73 -1.83 5.66
C LEU A 210 16.16 -2.32 5.32
N PRO A 211 17.07 -2.55 6.31
CA PRO A 211 18.34 -3.21 6.05
C PRO A 211 18.19 -4.57 5.36
N LEU A 212 17.25 -5.42 5.81
CA LEU A 212 16.99 -6.72 5.18
C LEU A 212 16.55 -6.57 3.71
N CYS A 213 15.68 -5.61 3.40
CA CYS A 213 15.29 -5.33 2.01
C CYS A 213 16.48 -4.89 1.16
N GLU A 214 17.38 -4.07 1.70
CA GLU A 214 18.58 -3.63 1.00
C GLU A 214 19.53 -4.82 0.73
N GLU A 215 19.80 -5.64 1.74
CA GLU A 215 20.60 -6.86 1.64
C GLU A 215 20.05 -7.81 0.56
N LYS A 216 18.76 -8.16 0.64
CA LYS A 216 18.13 -9.02 -0.36
C LYS A 216 18.12 -8.40 -1.76
N GLY A 217 17.99 -7.07 -1.84
CA GLY A 217 18.01 -6.34 -3.10
C GLY A 217 19.38 -6.42 -3.79
N HIS A 218 20.45 -6.58 -3.01
CA HIS A 218 21.80 -6.79 -3.51
C HIS A 218 22.12 -8.25 -3.84
N GLU A 219 21.60 -9.21 -3.07
CA GLU A 219 21.95 -10.62 -3.21
C GLU A 219 21.10 -11.37 -4.24
N HIS A 220 19.79 -11.14 -4.23
CA HIS A 220 18.82 -11.91 -5.00
C HIS A 220 18.04 -11.04 -5.98
N HIS A 221 18.42 -9.76 -6.07
CA HIS A 221 17.62 -8.72 -6.70
C HIS A 221 16.20 -8.63 -6.12
N THR A 222 15.84 -9.27 -5.01
CA THR A 222 14.49 -9.23 -4.38
C THR A 222 14.46 -8.24 -3.23
N GLY A 223 13.32 -7.62 -2.93
CA GLY A 223 13.18 -6.83 -1.70
C GLY A 223 13.22 -5.33 -1.94
N ARG A 224 12.04 -4.74 -1.96
CA ARG A 224 11.88 -3.31 -1.72
C ARG A 224 10.75 -3.04 -0.76
N ALA A 225 11.02 -2.27 0.28
CA ALA A 225 9.96 -1.70 1.09
C ALA A 225 9.26 -0.59 0.29
N VAL A 226 7.97 -0.79 0.02
CA VAL A 226 7.08 0.20 -0.55
C VAL A 226 6.31 0.83 0.61
N GLN A 227 6.72 2.02 1.03
CA GLN A 227 6.03 2.69 2.11
C GLN A 227 4.69 3.27 1.64
N GLN A 228 3.57 2.77 2.16
CA GLN A 228 2.28 3.44 2.04
C GLN A 228 2.20 4.57 3.07
N ARG A 229 1.97 5.80 2.58
CA ARG A 229 1.51 6.90 3.42
C ARG A 229 0.05 7.14 3.08
N SER A 230 -0.84 7.04 4.07
CA SER A 230 -2.12 7.75 3.98
C SER A 230 -1.77 9.23 3.94
N ALA A 231 -1.98 9.89 2.82
CA ALA A 231 -1.89 11.34 2.77
C ALA A 231 -2.99 11.88 3.70
N GLY A 232 -2.61 12.15 4.95
CA GLY A 232 -3.45 12.89 5.86
C GLY A 232 -3.66 14.27 5.25
N VAL A 233 -4.81 14.49 4.64
CA VAL A 233 -5.31 15.84 4.36
C VAL A 233 -5.54 16.50 5.71
N ARG A 234 -4.52 17.17 6.24
CA ARG A 234 -4.73 18.23 7.22
C ARG A 234 -4.76 19.53 6.45
N SER A 235 -5.95 20.09 6.32
CA SER A 235 -6.13 21.49 5.98
C SER A 235 -5.42 22.35 7.04
N TRP A 236 -4.22 22.83 6.73
CA TRP A 236 -3.63 23.93 7.47
C TRP A 236 -4.15 25.23 6.86
N ARG A 237 -5.19 25.81 7.48
CA ARG A 237 -5.43 27.25 7.34
C ARG A 237 -4.37 27.94 8.18
N GLY A 238 -3.61 28.81 7.53
CA GLY A 238 -2.42 29.43 8.10
C GLY A 238 -2.70 30.25 9.35
N HIS A 239 -1.65 30.42 10.13
CA HIS A 239 -1.18 31.73 10.54
C HIS A 239 0.30 31.62 10.92
N ASP A 240 1.09 32.45 10.24
CA ASP A 240 2.36 33.06 10.65
C ASP A 240 3.40 32.20 11.37
N LEU A 241 4.49 31.91 10.66
CA LEU A 241 5.84 32.06 11.22
C LEU A 241 6.79 32.47 10.09
N LEU A 242 7.03 33.78 10.05
CA LEU A 242 8.13 34.40 9.33
C LEU A 242 9.45 33.77 9.80
N LEU A 243 10.23 33.26 8.84
CA LEU A 243 11.66 33.03 9.02
C LEU A 243 12.35 34.39 9.30
N PRO A 244 13.51 34.37 9.97
CA PRO A 244 14.61 35.10 9.36
C PRO A 244 15.85 34.23 9.15
N GLU A 245 16.41 34.43 7.96
CA GLU A 245 17.68 33.94 7.48
C GLU A 245 18.88 34.45 8.29
N TYR A 246 19.95 33.67 8.20
CA TYR A 246 21.32 33.97 8.58
C TYR A 246 21.82 35.35 8.09
N ALA A 247 22.52 36.08 8.96
CA ALA A 247 23.62 36.96 8.54
C ALA A 247 24.68 37.12 9.64
N SER A 248 25.90 36.81 9.24
CA SER A 248 27.18 36.98 9.93
C SER A 248 27.44 38.38 10.53
N ARG A 249 28.15 38.45 11.67
CA ARG A 249 29.51 39.05 11.82
C ARG A 249 29.79 39.49 13.26
N SER A 250 30.88 38.92 13.80
CA SER A 250 31.95 39.53 14.60
C SER A 250 31.66 40.56 15.71
N ALA A 251 32.32 40.26 16.84
CA ALA A 251 33.03 41.16 17.75
C ALA A 251 32.27 41.75 18.94
N GLY A 252 32.86 41.57 20.12
CA GLY A 252 32.87 42.60 21.16
C GLY A 252 32.28 42.22 22.52
N SER A 253 33.16 41.73 23.40
CA SER A 253 33.39 42.24 24.77
C SER A 253 32.23 42.53 25.75
N GLY A 254 32.40 42.01 26.98
CA GLY A 254 31.96 42.65 28.24
C GLY A 254 30.88 41.86 28.97
N ALA A 255 31.21 41.14 30.05
CA ALA A 255 31.12 41.58 31.47
C ALA A 255 29.67 41.41 32.01
N GLN A 256 29.44 40.49 32.97
CA GLN A 256 29.28 40.78 34.42
C GLN A 256 28.16 41.83 34.63
N ASP A 257 27.02 41.54 35.27
CA ASP A 257 26.69 40.66 36.40
C ASP A 257 25.28 40.05 36.26
#